data_AF-L1QH93-F1
#
_entry.id   AF-L1QH93-F1
#
_cell.length_a   1.000
_cell.length_b   1.000
_cell.length_c   1.000
_cell.angle_alpha   90.00
_cell.angle_beta   90.00
_cell.angle_gamma   90.00
#
_symmetry.space_group_name_H-M   'P 1'
#
loop_
_entity.id
_entity.type
_entity.pdbx_description
1 polymer ?
#
loop_
_entity_poly.entity_id
_entity_poly.type
_entity_poly.pdbx_seq_one_letter_code
_entity_poly.pdbx_strand_id
1 'polypeptide(L)'
;MFRALKSTERSEHPQVSFVANGVLAKRITESHPLTPQFGINSPLGKLYNLNAKVLLLGVGYNNCTSFHLAESLIDNMPKNKVGTSIMENGERVFKYFYDYEYDSDDFDLIGEEFEIRYNINKMQIGNAQCRFFNMKLGVDFARDWILRNRFCKYKININ
;
A
#
# COMPACT_ATOMS: atom_id res chain seq x y z
N MET A 1 14.18 -4.77 -14.47
CA MET A 1 15.48 -4.11 -14.22
C MET A 1 15.78 -3.89 -12.73
N PHE A 2 14.94 -3.33 -11.84
CA PHE A 2 15.30 -3.27 -10.40
C PHE A 2 15.34 -4.63 -9.65
N ARG A 3 14.37 -5.52 -9.94
CA ARG A 3 14.21 -6.83 -9.29
C ARG A 3 15.36 -7.84 -9.49
N ALA A 4 16.28 -7.59 -10.44
CA ALA A 4 17.35 -8.51 -10.82
C ALA A 4 18.74 -7.95 -10.49
N LEU A 5 18.82 -6.81 -9.78
CA LEU A 5 20.07 -6.25 -9.33
C LEU A 5 20.70 -7.15 -8.24
N LYS A 6 22.03 -7.09 -8.13
CA LYS A 6 22.77 -7.82 -7.11
C LYS A 6 22.30 -7.40 -5.71
N SER A 7 22.13 -8.38 -4.82
CA SER A 7 21.68 -8.17 -3.43
C SER A 7 20.29 -7.55 -3.30
N THR A 8 19.42 -7.73 -4.31
CA THR A 8 17.99 -7.40 -4.20
C THR A 8 17.23 -8.59 -3.61
N GLU A 9 16.46 -8.32 -2.57
CA GLU A 9 15.55 -9.28 -1.95
C GLU A 9 14.13 -9.09 -2.50
N ARG A 10 13.34 -10.17 -2.54
CA ARG A 10 11.92 -10.15 -2.92
C ARG A 10 11.09 -10.82 -1.83
N SER A 11 9.90 -10.29 -1.57
CA SER A 11 8.95 -10.94 -0.66
C SER A 11 8.15 -12.03 -1.36
N GLU A 12 7.74 -13.07 -0.64
CA GLU A 12 7.15 -14.28 -1.21
C GLU A 12 5.64 -14.21 -1.55
N HIS A 13 4.99 -13.04 -1.45
CA HIS A 13 3.56 -12.96 -1.78
C HIS A 13 3.31 -13.26 -3.27
N PRO A 14 2.38 -14.18 -3.60
CA PRO A 14 2.18 -14.66 -4.97
C PRO A 14 1.67 -13.57 -5.93
N GLN A 15 0.90 -12.60 -5.42
CA GLN A 15 0.27 -11.54 -6.22
C GLN A 15 0.92 -10.15 -6.09
N VAL A 16 1.27 -9.71 -4.86
CA VAL A 16 1.68 -8.33 -4.58
C VAL A 16 3.08 -8.21 -3.97
N SER A 17 4.01 -9.05 -4.42
CA SER A 17 5.39 -9.06 -3.90
C SER A 17 6.08 -7.69 -4.00
N PHE A 18 6.87 -7.34 -2.99
CA PHE A 18 7.79 -6.20 -3.00
C PHE A 18 9.23 -6.64 -3.25
N VAL A 19 10.03 -5.72 -3.77
CA VAL A 19 11.48 -5.87 -3.92
C VAL A 19 12.21 -4.77 -3.18
N ALA A 20 13.31 -5.08 -2.53
CA ALA A 20 14.11 -4.13 -1.78
C ALA A 20 15.61 -4.37 -2.01
N ASN A 21 16.40 -3.29 -2.04
CA ASN A 21 17.84 -3.35 -2.16
C ASN A 21 18.45 -2.39 -1.13
N GLY A 22 19.42 -2.87 -0.35
CA GLY A 22 20.07 -2.12 0.73
C GLY A 22 20.07 -2.85 2.07
N VAL A 23 20.58 -2.18 3.11
CA VAL A 23 20.89 -2.81 4.40
C VAL A 23 19.67 -3.37 5.14
N LEU A 24 18.47 -2.85 4.87
CA LEU A 24 17.21 -3.32 5.45
C LEU A 24 16.40 -4.21 4.50
N ALA A 25 16.92 -4.56 3.32
CA ALA A 25 16.15 -5.25 2.28
C ALA A 25 15.51 -6.54 2.82
N LYS A 26 16.32 -7.43 3.41
CA LYS A 26 15.86 -8.68 4.01
C LYS A 26 14.80 -8.45 5.09
N ARG A 27 15.02 -7.48 5.99
CA ARG A 27 14.08 -7.14 7.06
C ARG A 27 12.74 -6.67 6.50
N ILE A 28 12.74 -5.90 5.41
CA ILE A 28 11.53 -5.38 4.77
C ILE A 28 10.77 -6.50 4.04
N THR A 29 11.47 -7.39 3.34
CA THR A 29 10.84 -8.39 2.46
C THR A 29 10.56 -9.74 3.13
N GLU A 30 11.18 -10.04 4.27
CA GLU A 30 10.92 -11.29 5.01
C GLU A 30 9.44 -11.36 5.44
N SER A 31 8.87 -12.56 5.54
CA SER A 31 7.53 -12.79 6.09
C SER A 31 6.44 -11.86 5.53
N HIS A 32 6.00 -12.12 4.30
CA HIS A 32 4.86 -11.42 3.67
C HIS A 32 3.62 -12.32 3.73
N PRO A 33 2.66 -12.06 4.64
CA PRO A 33 1.48 -12.90 4.83
C PRO A 33 0.58 -12.92 3.60
N LEU A 34 -0.11 -14.04 3.36
CA LEU A 34 -1.08 -14.17 2.26
C LEU A 34 -2.30 -13.25 2.43
N THR A 35 -2.69 -12.95 3.67
CA THR A 35 -3.78 -12.01 3.99
C THR A 35 -3.58 -11.42 5.40
N PRO A 36 -3.83 -10.11 5.62
CA PRO A 36 -4.05 -9.11 4.60
C PRO A 36 -2.78 -8.82 3.79
N GLN A 37 -2.87 -8.80 2.45
CA GLN A 37 -1.73 -8.64 1.55
C GLN A 37 -1.00 -7.30 1.72
N PHE A 38 -1.69 -6.24 2.18
CA PHE A 38 -1.11 -4.93 2.44
C PHE A 38 -1.16 -4.51 3.92
N GLY A 39 -1.32 -5.47 4.84
CA GLY A 39 -1.46 -5.22 6.28
C GLY A 39 -0.19 -4.78 7.00
N ILE A 40 -0.29 -4.53 8.32
CA ILE A 40 0.83 -4.09 9.17
C ILE A 40 2.00 -5.10 9.24
N ASN A 41 1.72 -6.37 8.96
CA ASN A 41 2.72 -7.44 8.91
C ASN A 41 3.34 -7.65 7.51
N SER A 42 2.88 -6.90 6.50
CA SER A 42 3.44 -6.91 5.14
C SER A 42 4.68 -6.01 5.02
N PRO A 43 5.40 -6.00 3.87
CA PRO A 43 6.45 -5.03 3.60
C PRO A 43 6.01 -3.56 3.77
N LEU A 44 4.75 -3.21 3.46
CA LEU A 44 4.24 -1.86 3.68
C LEU A 44 4.18 -1.50 5.16
N GLY A 45 3.68 -2.40 6.00
CA GLY A 45 3.62 -2.17 7.44
C GLY A 45 5.01 -2.00 8.07
N LYS A 46 6.00 -2.75 7.57
CA LYS A 46 7.40 -2.58 7.97
C LYS A 46 7.97 -1.23 7.55
N LEU A 47 7.72 -0.78 6.32
CA LEU A 47 8.12 0.55 5.84
C LEU A 47 7.44 1.67 6.65
N TYR A 48 6.16 1.51 6.99
CA TYR A 48 5.42 2.41 7.86
C TYR A 48 6.06 2.53 9.24
N ASN A 49 6.41 1.39 9.87
CA ASN A 49 7.09 1.35 11.17
C ASN A 49 8.51 1.93 11.13
N LEU A 50 9.19 1.85 9.98
CA LEU A 50 10.51 2.44 9.75
C LEU A 50 10.45 3.94 9.40
N ASN A 51 9.25 4.53 9.39
CA ASN A 51 9.04 5.93 9.01
C ASN A 51 9.60 6.24 7.60
N ALA A 52 9.38 5.32 6.66
CA ALA A 52 9.88 5.42 5.29
C ALA A 52 9.35 6.66 4.55
N LYS A 53 9.96 6.94 3.40
CA LYS A 53 9.50 7.99 2.48
C LYS A 53 9.01 7.35 1.19
N VAL A 54 7.96 7.92 0.61
CA VAL A 54 7.38 7.49 -0.67
C VAL A 54 7.81 8.48 -1.75
N LEU A 55 8.18 7.96 -2.91
CA LEU A 55 8.43 8.73 -4.12
C LEU A 55 7.47 8.25 -5.21
N LEU A 56 6.60 9.13 -5.68
CA LEU A 56 5.83 8.93 -6.90
C LEU A 56 6.59 9.62 -8.03
N LEU A 57 7.23 8.84 -8.92
CA LEU A 57 8.07 9.34 -10.01
C LEU A 57 7.30 9.25 -11.33
N GLY A 58 6.74 10.37 -11.79
CA GLY A 58 5.96 10.43 -13.04
C GLY A 58 4.58 9.78 -12.97
N VAL A 59 4.07 9.49 -11.77
CA VAL A 59 2.77 8.86 -11.54
C VAL A 59 1.92 9.61 -10.50
N GLY A 60 0.60 9.42 -10.58
CA GLY A 60 -0.38 9.93 -9.60
C GLY A 60 -0.46 9.09 -8.33
N TYR A 61 -1.36 9.48 -7.43
CA TYR A 61 -1.59 8.75 -6.18
C TYR A 61 -2.40 7.48 -6.39
N ASN A 62 -3.13 7.33 -7.50
CA ASN A 62 -3.68 6.05 -7.94
C ASN A 62 -2.65 4.90 -8.01
N ASN A 63 -1.34 5.22 -8.10
CA ASN A 63 -0.24 4.26 -8.04
C ASN A 63 0.42 4.18 -6.64
N CYS A 64 -0.15 4.82 -5.62
CA CYS A 64 0.40 4.84 -4.27
C CYS A 64 -0.07 3.62 -3.47
N THR A 65 0.60 2.48 -3.64
CA THR A 65 0.28 1.24 -2.89
C THR A 65 0.32 1.44 -1.37
N SER A 66 1.03 2.46 -0.86
CA SER A 66 1.02 2.78 0.57
C SER A 66 -0.38 3.08 1.11
N PHE A 67 -1.27 3.66 0.30
CA PHE A 67 -2.65 3.94 0.74
C PHE A 67 -3.47 2.67 0.95
N HIS A 68 -3.12 1.53 0.35
CA HIS A 68 -3.74 0.25 0.70
C HIS A 68 -3.43 -0.21 2.13
N LEU A 69 -2.29 0.21 2.71
CA LEU A 69 -2.06 -0.01 4.14
C LEU A 69 -3.11 0.74 4.96
N ALA A 70 -3.51 1.95 4.54
CA ALA A 70 -4.52 2.74 5.24
C ALA A 70 -5.88 2.02 5.28
N GLU A 71 -6.29 1.42 4.16
CA GLU A 71 -7.47 0.55 4.09
C GLU A 71 -7.35 -0.61 5.09
N SER A 72 -6.22 -1.33 5.10
CA SER A 72 -6.04 -2.48 5.99
C SER A 72 -6.06 -2.17 7.49
N LEU A 73 -5.90 -0.89 7.85
CA LEU A 73 -5.93 -0.38 9.23
C LEU A 73 -7.33 0.09 9.67
N ILE A 74 -8.34 -0.01 8.80
CA ILE A 74 -9.73 0.33 9.11
C ILE A 74 -10.48 -0.93 9.55
N ASP A 75 -11.13 -0.82 10.71
CA ASP A 75 -12.03 -1.87 11.18
C ASP A 75 -13.23 -2.02 10.24
N ASN A 76 -13.64 -3.26 9.99
CA ASN A 76 -14.79 -3.62 9.15
C ASN A 76 -14.66 -3.27 7.65
N MET A 77 -13.44 -3.14 7.11
CA MET A 77 -13.25 -3.11 5.66
C MET A 77 -13.91 -4.33 5.00
N PRO A 78 -14.65 -4.14 3.89
CA PRO A 78 -15.19 -5.24 3.09
C PRO A 78 -14.09 -6.20 2.65
N LYS A 79 -14.46 -7.48 2.52
CA LYS A 79 -13.56 -8.54 2.11
C LYS A 79 -14.15 -9.30 0.93
N ASN A 80 -13.30 -9.70 0.00
CA ASN A 80 -13.67 -10.55 -1.13
C ASN A 80 -12.87 -11.85 -1.12
N LYS A 81 -13.36 -12.86 -1.85
CA LYS A 81 -12.68 -14.13 -2.03
C LYS A 81 -11.69 -14.00 -3.18
N VAL A 82 -10.40 -14.20 -2.90
CA VAL A 82 -9.30 -14.14 -3.86
C VAL A 82 -8.77 -15.55 -4.11
N GLY A 83 -8.36 -15.84 -5.34
CA GLY A 83 -7.77 -17.13 -5.73
C GLY A 83 -6.42 -16.93 -6.42
N THR A 84 -5.42 -17.70 -6.02
CA THR A 84 -4.10 -17.66 -6.67
C THR A 84 -3.39 -19.03 -6.62
N SER A 85 -2.40 -19.20 -7.48
CA SER A 85 -1.51 -20.37 -7.42
C SER A 85 -0.34 -20.09 -6.49
N ILE A 86 -0.11 -20.99 -5.53
CA ILE A 86 1.04 -20.94 -4.62
C ILE A 86 1.85 -22.24 -4.73
N MET A 87 3.10 -22.19 -4.30
CA MET A 87 3.92 -23.40 -4.11
C MET A 87 3.73 -23.91 -2.69
N GLU A 88 3.21 -25.12 -2.52
CA GLU A 88 3.14 -25.82 -1.24
C GLU A 88 3.84 -27.18 -1.42
N ASN A 89 4.81 -27.49 -0.55
CA ASN A 89 5.59 -28.74 -0.60
C ASN A 89 6.23 -29.07 -1.97
N GLY A 90 6.63 -28.05 -2.73
CA GLY A 90 7.23 -28.22 -4.05
C GLY A 90 6.23 -28.40 -5.19
N GLU A 91 4.93 -28.37 -4.92
CA GLU A 91 3.87 -28.48 -5.92
C GLU A 91 3.08 -27.17 -6.07
N ARG A 92 2.60 -26.90 -7.28
CA ARG A 92 1.73 -25.74 -7.55
C ARG A 92 0.30 -26.10 -7.18
N VAL A 93 -0.26 -25.39 -6.21
CA VAL A 93 -1.64 -25.57 -5.74
C VAL A 93 -2.42 -24.28 -5.95
N PHE A 94 -3.65 -24.38 -6.49
CA PHE A 94 -4.57 -23.25 -6.55
C PHE A 94 -5.33 -23.13 -5.23
N LYS A 95 -5.23 -21.99 -4.55
CA LYS A 95 -5.81 -21.76 -3.23
C LYS A 95 -6.69 -20.53 -3.24
N TYR A 96 -7.81 -20.63 -2.52
CA TYR A 96 -8.67 -19.49 -2.23
C TYR A 96 -8.43 -19.00 -0.79
N PHE A 97 -8.49 -17.68 -0.61
CA PHE A 97 -8.44 -17.02 0.69
C PHE A 97 -9.31 -15.75 0.64
N TYR A 98 -9.53 -15.12 1.80
CA TYR A 98 -10.23 -13.85 1.89
C TYR A 98 -9.24 -12.74 2.22
N ASP A 99 -9.35 -11.61 1.53
CA ASP A 99 -8.58 -10.39 1.81
C ASP A 99 -9.51 -9.18 1.71
N TYR A 100 -9.02 -7.99 2.04
CA TYR A 100 -9.77 -6.76 1.87
C TYR A 100 -10.05 -6.47 0.39
N GLU A 101 -11.22 -5.90 0.13
CA GLU A 101 -11.59 -5.36 -1.15
C GLU A 101 -10.91 -4.00 -1.33
N TYR A 102 -9.60 -4.03 -1.59
CA TYR A 102 -8.79 -2.84 -1.81
C TYR A 102 -9.28 -2.07 -3.04
N ASP A 103 -9.38 -0.75 -2.90
CA ASP A 103 -9.89 0.16 -3.92
C ASP A 103 -9.01 1.41 -3.99
N SER A 104 -8.48 1.69 -5.19
CA SER A 104 -7.60 2.83 -5.46
C SER A 104 -8.29 3.99 -6.19
N ASP A 105 -9.59 3.89 -6.47
CA ASP A 105 -10.30 4.83 -7.35
C ASP A 105 -10.30 6.27 -6.80
N ASP A 106 -10.30 6.44 -5.48
CA ASP A 106 -10.25 7.74 -4.81
C ASP A 106 -8.84 8.15 -4.35
N PHE A 107 -7.80 7.38 -4.66
CA PHE A 107 -6.44 7.69 -4.20
C PHE A 107 -5.91 9.00 -4.75
N ASP A 108 -6.25 9.36 -5.99
CA ASP A 108 -5.89 10.67 -6.54
C ASP A 108 -6.54 11.82 -5.75
N LEU A 109 -7.81 11.69 -5.36
CA LEU A 109 -8.51 12.68 -4.54
C LEU A 109 -7.92 12.76 -3.11
N ILE A 110 -7.65 11.61 -2.48
CA ILE A 110 -6.95 11.55 -1.19
C ILE A 110 -5.60 12.29 -1.30
N GLY A 111 -4.86 12.01 -2.36
CA GLY A 111 -3.57 12.60 -2.64
C GLY A 111 -3.60 14.11 -2.80
N GLU A 112 -4.59 14.64 -3.51
CA GLU A 112 -4.79 16.09 -3.70
C GLU A 112 -5.10 16.79 -2.37
N GLU A 113 -6.01 16.25 -1.56
CA GLU A 113 -6.29 16.80 -0.23
C GLU A 113 -5.07 16.69 0.71
N PHE A 114 -4.31 15.60 0.60
CA PHE A 114 -3.07 15.39 1.36
C PHE A 114 -2.02 16.46 1.01
N GLU A 115 -1.83 16.74 -0.28
CA GLU A 115 -0.92 17.78 -0.76
C GLU A 115 -1.26 19.15 -0.18
N ILE A 116 -2.55 19.51 -0.21
CA ILE A 116 -3.04 20.79 0.31
C ILE A 116 -2.82 20.86 1.82
N ARG A 117 -3.20 19.82 2.57
CA ARG A 117 -3.14 19.84 4.04
C ARG A 117 -1.71 19.94 4.58
N TYR A 118 -0.77 19.27 3.92
CA TYR A 118 0.62 19.19 4.39
C TYR A 118 1.61 20.00 3.55
N ASN A 119 1.12 20.83 2.62
CA ASN A 119 1.93 21.63 1.70
C ASN A 119 3.00 20.79 0.98
N ILE A 120 2.62 19.61 0.47
CA ILE A 120 3.54 18.75 -0.27
C ILE A 120 3.77 19.36 -1.65
N ASN A 121 4.97 19.88 -1.85
CA ASN A 121 5.35 20.47 -3.13
C ASN A 121 5.65 19.40 -4.18
N LYS A 122 5.10 19.59 -5.37
CA LYS A 122 5.49 18.82 -6.57
C LYS A 122 6.90 19.22 -6.97
N MET A 123 7.73 18.23 -7.30
CA MET A 123 9.08 18.45 -7.81
C MET A 123 9.23 17.86 -9.20
N GLN A 124 10.28 18.24 -9.92
CA GLN A 124 10.62 17.67 -11.23
C GLN A 124 11.90 16.85 -11.11
N ILE A 125 11.90 15.64 -11.65
CA ILE A 125 13.11 14.83 -11.88
C ILE A 125 13.18 14.53 -13.37
N GLY A 126 14.10 15.21 -14.07
CA GLY A 126 14.04 15.29 -15.53
C GLY A 126 12.73 15.93 -15.98
N ASN A 127 12.00 15.25 -16.86
CA ASN A 127 10.67 15.69 -17.33
C ASN A 127 9.51 15.08 -16.53
N ALA A 128 9.79 14.35 -15.45
CA ALA A 128 8.77 13.68 -14.65
C ALA A 128 8.35 14.53 -13.44
N GLN A 129 7.05 14.82 -13.35
CA GLN A 129 6.48 15.38 -12.13
C GLN A 129 6.51 14.31 -11.02
N CYS A 130 7.02 14.71 -9.87
CA CYS A 130 7.24 13.82 -8.74
C CYS A 130 6.62 14.37 -7.46
N ARG A 131 6.29 13.45 -6.55
CA ARG A 131 5.84 13.75 -5.20
C ARG A 131 6.67 12.95 -4.22
N PHE A 132 7.08 13.60 -3.13
CA PHE A 132 7.91 12.98 -2.11
C PHE A 132 7.37 13.31 -0.72
N PHE A 133 7.05 12.29 0.06
CA PHE A 133 6.41 12.48 1.35
C PHE A 133 6.76 11.37 2.34
N ASN A 134 6.48 11.64 3.62
CA ASN A 134 6.61 10.66 4.68
C ASN A 134 5.48 9.63 4.61
N MET A 135 5.80 8.34 4.55
CA MET A 135 4.83 7.26 4.38
C MET A 135 3.83 7.21 5.51
N LYS A 136 4.29 7.31 6.77
CA LYS A 136 3.41 7.26 7.95
C LYS A 136 2.37 8.36 7.91
N LEU A 137 2.80 9.59 7.62
CA LEU A 137 1.92 10.75 7.48
C LEU A 137 0.87 10.57 6.36
N GLY A 138 1.29 10.06 5.20
CA GLY A 138 0.38 9.80 4.08
C GLY A 138 -0.64 8.70 4.38
N VAL A 139 -0.19 7.60 4.99
CA VAL A 139 -1.07 6.48 5.38
C VAL A 139 -2.07 6.91 6.45
N ASP A 140 -1.64 7.63 7.48
CA ASP A 140 -2.52 8.10 8.54
C ASP A 140 -3.58 9.08 7.99
N PHE A 141 -3.17 9.98 7.10
CA PHE A 141 -4.11 10.88 6.41
C PHE A 141 -5.11 10.12 5.54
N ALA A 142 -4.64 9.18 4.71
CA ALA A 142 -5.50 8.37 3.87
C ALA A 142 -6.53 7.57 4.69
N ARG A 143 -6.12 7.02 5.83
CA ARG A 143 -7.02 6.28 6.74
C ARG A 143 -8.15 7.18 7.22
N ASP A 144 -7.81 8.36 7.72
CA ASP A 144 -8.79 9.30 8.25
C ASP A 144 -9.70 9.86 7.13
N TRP A 145 -9.19 9.99 5.91
CA TRP A 145 -9.98 10.36 4.74
C TRP A 145 -10.97 9.25 4.36
N ILE A 146 -10.52 8.00 4.28
CA ILE A 146 -11.35 6.85 3.92
C ILE A 146 -12.49 6.66 4.92
N LEU A 147 -12.19 6.74 6.23
CA LEU A 147 -13.20 6.66 7.30
C LEU A 147 -14.33 7.68 7.10
N ARG A 148 -13.97 8.94 6.80
CA ARG A 148 -14.94 10.03 6.61
C ARG A 148 -15.73 9.93 5.31
N ASN A 149 -15.15 9.42 4.23
CA ASN A 149 -15.74 9.53 2.90
C ASN A 149 -16.34 8.23 2.36
N ARG A 150 -15.77 7.07 2.71
CA ARG A 150 -16.30 5.76 2.31
C ARG A 150 -17.32 5.22 3.31
N PHE A 151 -17.10 5.44 4.62
CA PHE A 151 -17.90 4.82 5.68
C PHE A 151 -18.91 5.76 6.37
N CYS A 152 -18.70 7.08 6.39
CA CYS A 152 -19.64 8.01 7.05
C CYS A 152 -20.86 8.42 6.21
N LYS A 153 -21.17 7.74 5.09
CA LYS A 153 -22.35 8.07 4.25
C LYS A 153 -23.73 7.77 4.91
N TYR A 154 -23.78 7.36 6.19
CA TYR A 154 -25.03 7.07 6.91
C TYR A 154 -25.19 7.81 8.26
N LYS A 155 -24.74 9.08 8.37
CA LYS A 155 -25.04 9.92 9.55
C LYS A 155 -25.90 11.17 9.29
N ILE A 156 -26.61 11.24 8.16
CA ILE A 156 -27.66 12.24 7.93
C ILE A 156 -28.94 11.51 7.52
N ASN A 157 -29.63 10.94 8.51
CA ASN A 157 -31.07 10.65 8.44
C ASN A 157 -31.62 10.20 9.79
N ILE A 158 -31.35 10.92 10.89
CA ILE A 158 -32.18 10.82 12.11
C ILE A 158 -32.26 12.20 12.78
N ASN A 159 -33.51 12.68 12.87
CA ASN A 159 -34.09 13.87 13.52
C ASN A 159 -34.28 15.12 12.65
#